data_AF-A0A6I4RD53-F1
#
_entry.id   AF-A0A6I4RD53-F1
#
_cell.length_a   1.000
_cell.length_b   1.000
_cell.length_c   1.000
_cell.angle_alpha   90.00
_cell.angle_beta   90.00
_cell.angle_gamma   90.00
#
_symmetry.space_group_name_H-M   'P 1'
#
loop_
_entity.id
_entity.type
_entity.pdbx_description
1 polymer ?
#
loop_
_entity_poly.entity_id
_entity_poly.type
_entity_poly.pdbx_seq_one_letter_code
_entity_poly.pdbx_strand_id
1 'polypeptide(L)'
;MPRSNEREFLQHVLQGQHAPILFCETLFRISQALDDLIDKDRPISDDAIYEAFWEALIELPANPFYRAHEPYLRPLMAAALQDWRDSVRLERSGKHHSRTLAFVLRDQLTSVVVQCAYLVGGRDWMQKVSEEVRLHFHEDALQDYLNELDTGRATV
;
A
#
# COMPACT_ATOMS: atom_id res chain seq x y z
N MET A 1 -0.82 8.75 -9.05
CA MET A 1 0.33 9.66 -8.82
C MET A 1 0.49 9.83 -7.32
N PRO A 2 1.70 9.69 -6.76
CA PRO A 2 1.92 9.98 -5.34
C PRO A 2 1.48 11.43 -5.08
N ARG A 3 0.64 11.64 -4.06
CA ARG A 3 0.15 12.98 -3.71
C ARG A 3 1.35 13.87 -3.42
N SER A 4 1.24 15.18 -3.69
CA SER A 4 2.33 16.13 -3.40
C SER A 4 2.73 16.20 -1.92
N ASN A 5 1.98 15.54 -1.03
CA ASN A 5 2.22 15.46 0.41
C ASN A 5 2.69 14.07 0.90
N GLU A 6 2.80 13.04 0.06
CA GLU A 6 3.01 11.66 0.54
C GLU A 6 4.38 11.48 1.21
N ARG A 7 5.42 12.07 0.61
CA ARG A 7 6.76 12.10 1.21
C ARG A 7 6.78 12.88 2.52
N GLU A 8 6.09 14.02 2.59
CA GLU A 8 6.00 14.84 3.82
C GLU A 8 5.27 14.07 4.93
N PHE A 9 4.21 13.33 4.56
CA PHE A 9 3.48 12.46 5.45
C PHE A 9 4.36 11.33 5.98
N LEU A 10 5.09 10.62 5.10
CA LEU A 10 6.06 9.59 5.50
C LEU A 10 7.19 10.16 6.36
N GLN A 11 7.66 11.38 6.06
CA GLN A 11 8.63 12.08 6.92
C GLN A 11 8.07 12.33 8.32
N HIS A 12 6.79 12.68 8.45
CA HIS A 12 6.15 12.83 9.74
C HIS A 12 6.07 11.49 10.49
N VAL A 13 5.39 10.49 9.92
CA VAL A 13 5.06 9.25 10.64
C VAL A 13 6.27 8.32 10.83
N LEU A 14 7.33 8.49 10.05
CA LEU A 14 8.61 7.76 10.17
C LEU A 14 9.74 8.62 10.76
N GLN A 15 9.39 9.70 11.46
CA GLN A 15 10.31 10.56 12.21
C GLN A 15 11.52 11.06 11.40
N GLY A 16 11.31 11.34 10.11
CA GLY A 16 12.33 11.83 9.18
C GLY A 16 13.42 10.80 8.85
N GLN A 17 13.29 9.54 9.27
CA GLN A 17 14.31 8.52 9.03
C GLN A 17 14.32 8.10 7.56
N HIS A 18 15.44 8.31 6.87
CA HIS A 18 15.54 8.13 5.43
C HIS A 18 15.27 6.68 4.96
N ALA A 19 15.87 5.69 5.61
CA ALA A 19 15.77 4.29 5.19
C ALA A 19 14.34 3.71 5.23
N PRO A 20 13.53 3.88 6.30
CA PRO A 20 12.14 3.43 6.32
C PRO A 20 11.25 4.23 5.35
N ILE A 21 11.50 5.53 5.16
CA ILE A 21 10.78 6.34 4.16
C ILE A 21 11.00 5.75 2.77
N LEU A 22 12.26 5.53 2.38
CA LEU A 22 12.61 4.95 1.09
C LEU A 22 12.02 3.54 0.93
N PHE A 23 11.97 2.75 2.01
CA PHE A 23 11.33 1.44 2.00
C PHE A 23 9.82 1.55 1.65
N CYS A 24 9.08 2.43 2.34
CA CYS A 24 7.66 2.64 2.07
C CYS A 24 7.40 3.20 0.66
N GLU A 25 8.18 4.19 0.22
CA GLU A 25 8.07 4.76 -1.13
C GLU A 25 8.31 3.69 -2.21
N THR A 26 9.31 2.81 -2.01
CA THR A 26 9.62 1.71 -2.95
C THR A 26 8.49 0.68 -2.96
N LEU A 27 7.96 0.31 -1.79
CA LEU A 27 6.85 -0.62 -1.69
C LEU A 27 5.58 -0.08 -2.36
N PHE A 28 5.32 1.23 -2.24
CA PHE A 28 4.19 1.89 -2.91
C PHE A 28 4.34 1.91 -4.44
N ARG A 29 5.54 2.17 -4.96
CA ARG A 29 5.77 2.10 -6.42
C ARG A 29 5.57 0.68 -6.97
N ILE A 30 6.06 -0.33 -6.26
CA ILE A 30 5.82 -1.74 -6.61
C ILE A 30 4.32 -2.06 -6.59
N SER A 31 3.57 -1.60 -5.59
CA SER A 31 2.12 -1.87 -5.52
C SER A 31 1.35 -1.17 -6.64
N GLN A 32 1.67 0.08 -6.97
CA GLN A 32 1.04 0.79 -8.09
C GLN A 32 1.28 0.09 -9.43
N ALA A 33 2.51 -0.40 -9.67
CA ALA A 33 2.80 -1.17 -10.88
C ALA A 33 2.02 -2.50 -10.93
N LEU A 34 1.84 -3.16 -9.77
CA LEU A 34 1.01 -4.35 -9.66
C LEU A 34 -0.46 -4.06 -9.97
N ASP A 35 -1.01 -2.98 -9.42
CA ASP A 35 -2.38 -2.51 -9.69
C ASP A 35 -2.59 -2.31 -11.20
N ASP A 36 -1.75 -1.46 -11.82
CA ASP A 36 -1.82 -1.16 -13.27
C ASP A 36 -1.77 -2.44 -14.13
N LEU A 37 -0.92 -3.42 -13.76
CA LEU A 37 -0.79 -4.69 -14.48
C LEU A 37 -2.02 -5.61 -14.36
N ILE A 38 -2.73 -5.56 -13.24
CA ILE A 38 -3.83 -6.49 -12.91
C ILE A 38 -5.20 -5.91 -13.25
N ASP A 39 -5.39 -4.61 -13.05
CA ASP A 39 -6.64 -3.92 -13.37
C ASP A 39 -6.72 -3.53 -14.84
N LYS A 40 -5.58 -3.27 -15.49
CA LYS A 40 -5.47 -3.00 -16.93
C LYS A 40 -6.34 -1.84 -17.40
N ASP A 41 -6.67 -0.94 -16.48
CA ASP A 41 -7.42 0.30 -16.71
C ASP A 41 -6.50 1.44 -17.15
N ARG A 42 -5.20 1.33 -16.86
CA ARG A 42 -4.14 2.25 -17.31
C ARG A 42 -3.03 1.52 -18.08
N PRO A 43 -2.50 2.14 -19.15
CA PRO A 43 -1.32 1.60 -19.83
C PRO A 43 -0.07 1.77 -18.96
N ILE A 44 0.68 0.70 -18.78
CA ILE A 44 2.01 0.69 -18.15
C ILE A 44 3.08 0.42 -19.23
N SER A 45 4.20 1.14 -19.17
CA SER A 45 5.31 0.94 -20.11
C SER A 45 6.19 -0.23 -19.72
N ASP A 46 6.87 -0.84 -20.70
CA ASP A 46 7.86 -1.90 -20.46
C ASP A 46 8.95 -1.43 -19.46
N ASP A 47 9.42 -0.19 -19.59
CA ASP A 47 10.40 0.40 -18.66
C ASP A 47 9.86 0.44 -17.22
N ALA A 48 8.60 0.86 -17.01
CA ALA A 48 8.00 0.88 -15.68
C ALA A 48 7.85 -0.52 -15.08
N ILE A 49 7.59 -1.53 -15.92
CA ILE A 49 7.59 -2.93 -15.49
C ILE A 49 9.01 -3.35 -15.07
N TYR A 50 10.03 -3.09 -15.88
CA TYR A 50 11.41 -3.44 -15.52
C TYR A 50 11.85 -2.77 -14.23
N GLU A 51 11.53 -1.49 -14.03
CA GLU A 51 11.83 -0.75 -12.81
C GLU A 51 11.12 -1.37 -11.59
N ALA A 52 9.83 -1.70 -11.68
CA ALA A 52 9.11 -2.32 -10.56
C ALA A 52 9.73 -3.68 -10.15
N PHE A 53 10.16 -4.48 -11.11
CA PHE A 53 10.87 -5.73 -10.83
C PHE A 53 12.27 -5.51 -10.26
N TRP A 54 13.00 -4.49 -10.75
CA TRP A 54 14.30 -4.11 -10.18
C TRP A 54 14.15 -3.64 -8.73
N GLU A 55 13.16 -2.80 -8.45
CA GLU A 55 12.84 -2.34 -7.11
C GLU A 55 12.50 -3.51 -6.18
N ALA A 56 11.65 -4.44 -6.62
CA ALA A 56 11.23 -5.57 -5.80
C ALA A 56 12.36 -6.58 -5.53
N LEU A 57 13.23 -6.83 -6.51
CA LEU A 57 14.25 -7.88 -6.42
C LEU A 57 15.60 -7.37 -5.91
N ILE A 58 15.92 -6.09 -6.13
CA ILE A 58 17.25 -5.51 -5.89
C ILE A 58 17.19 -4.40 -4.84
N GLU A 59 16.42 -3.33 -5.08
CA GLU A 59 16.45 -2.15 -4.19
C GLU A 59 15.78 -2.42 -2.83
N LEU A 60 14.62 -3.09 -2.82
CA LEU A 60 13.90 -3.39 -1.59
C LEU A 60 14.70 -4.33 -0.67
N PRO A 61 15.31 -5.44 -1.16
CA PRO A 61 16.21 -6.26 -0.35
C PRO A 61 17.51 -5.56 0.04
N ALA A 62 17.97 -4.56 -0.73
CA ALA A 62 19.16 -3.78 -0.41
C ALA A 62 18.91 -2.69 0.66
N ASN A 63 17.66 -2.26 0.84
CA ASN A 63 17.30 -1.21 1.80
C ASN A 63 17.74 -1.59 3.24
N PRO A 64 18.51 -0.73 3.93
CA PRO A 64 19.08 -1.08 5.24
C PRO A 64 18.03 -1.26 6.34
N PHE A 65 16.91 -0.53 6.27
CA PHE A 65 15.80 -0.71 7.21
C PHE A 65 15.10 -2.05 6.98
N TYR A 66 14.81 -2.40 5.72
CA TYR A 66 14.25 -3.70 5.39
C TYR A 66 15.17 -4.83 5.83
N ARG A 67 16.48 -4.77 5.53
CA ARG A 67 17.45 -5.79 5.95
C ARG A 67 17.52 -5.98 7.46
N ALA A 68 17.45 -4.90 8.23
CA ALA A 68 17.48 -4.97 9.68
C ALA A 68 16.21 -5.60 10.27
N HIS A 69 15.07 -5.48 9.59
CA HIS A 69 13.76 -5.89 10.07
C HIS A 69 13.07 -6.95 9.19
N GLU A 70 13.80 -7.60 8.27
CA GLU A 70 13.26 -8.53 7.27
C GLU A 70 12.40 -9.64 7.90
N PRO A 71 12.82 -10.31 9.00
CA PRO A 71 12.00 -11.35 9.63
C PRO A 71 10.65 -10.84 10.16
N TYR A 72 10.54 -9.53 10.42
CA TYR A 72 9.31 -8.88 10.89
C TYR A 72 8.47 -8.35 9.72
N LEU A 73 9.10 -7.68 8.76
CA LEU A 73 8.40 -7.01 7.66
C LEU A 73 7.95 -7.96 6.55
N ARG A 74 8.77 -8.96 6.20
CA ARG A 74 8.47 -9.86 5.08
C ARG A 74 7.15 -10.64 5.25
N PRO A 75 6.81 -11.21 6.42
CA PRO A 75 5.50 -11.83 6.63
C PRO A 75 4.33 -10.85 6.49
N LEU A 76 4.49 -9.60 6.94
CA LEU A 76 3.46 -8.56 6.83
C LEU A 76 3.22 -8.17 5.37
N MET A 77 4.29 -8.02 4.60
CA MET A 77 4.21 -7.78 3.15
C MET A 77 3.52 -8.94 2.42
N ALA A 78 3.85 -10.18 2.78
CA ALA A 78 3.19 -11.35 2.21
C ALA A 78 1.67 -11.38 2.51
N ALA A 79 1.29 -11.03 3.75
CA ALA A 79 -0.11 -10.89 4.13
C ALA A 79 -0.81 -9.77 3.35
N ALA A 80 -0.21 -8.59 3.26
CA ALA A 80 -0.77 -7.46 2.51
C ALA A 80 -0.98 -7.78 1.02
N LEU A 81 -0.02 -8.46 0.38
CA LEU A 81 -0.16 -8.91 -1.01
C LEU A 81 -1.29 -9.95 -1.17
N GLN A 82 -1.42 -10.88 -0.23
CA GLN A 82 -2.49 -11.88 -0.27
C GLN A 82 -3.87 -11.23 -0.07
N ASP A 83 -4.00 -10.31 0.89
CA ASP A 83 -5.23 -9.57 1.17
C ASP A 83 -5.63 -8.70 -0.03
N TRP A 84 -4.67 -8.02 -0.66
CA TRP A 84 -4.90 -7.28 -1.90
C TRP A 84 -5.43 -8.20 -3.02
N ARG A 85 -4.79 -9.36 -3.25
CA ARG A 85 -5.23 -10.32 -4.28
C ARG A 85 -6.66 -10.81 -4.03
N ASP A 86 -7.01 -11.07 -2.77
CA ASP A 86 -8.35 -11.51 -2.39
C ASP A 86 -9.36 -10.37 -2.51
N SER A 87 -8.96 -9.13 -2.24
CA SER A 87 -9.79 -7.93 -2.44
C SER A 87 -10.24 -7.81 -3.91
N VAL A 88 -9.31 -7.95 -4.87
CA VAL A 88 -9.58 -7.91 -6.31
C VAL A 88 -10.60 -8.99 -6.72
N ARG A 89 -10.47 -10.20 -6.18
CA ARG A 89 -11.41 -11.30 -6.46
C ARG A 89 -12.78 -11.04 -5.87
N LEU A 90 -12.84 -10.54 -4.64
CA LEU A 90 -14.08 -10.26 -3.93
C LEU A 90 -14.85 -9.11 -4.59
N GLU A 91 -14.16 -8.07 -5.04
CA GLU A 91 -14.75 -6.96 -5.79
C GLU A 91 -15.40 -7.44 -7.09
N ARG A 92 -14.67 -8.23 -7.88
CA ARG A 92 -15.11 -8.76 -9.17
C ARG A 92 -16.21 -9.82 -9.06
N SER A 93 -16.52 -10.29 -7.84
CA SER A 93 -17.61 -11.25 -7.61
C SER A 93 -19.02 -10.67 -7.80
N GLY A 94 -19.15 -9.33 -7.78
CA GLY A 94 -20.43 -8.63 -7.93
C GLY A 94 -21.38 -8.72 -6.74
N LYS A 95 -21.01 -9.42 -5.65
CA LYS A 95 -21.84 -9.52 -4.43
C LYS A 95 -21.58 -8.33 -3.52
N HIS A 96 -22.64 -7.68 -3.05
CA HIS A 96 -22.55 -6.53 -2.14
C HIS A 96 -21.64 -6.79 -0.93
N HIS A 97 -21.89 -7.88 -0.19
CA HIS A 97 -21.05 -8.21 0.97
C HIS A 97 -19.57 -8.43 0.61
N SER A 98 -19.29 -9.11 -0.51
CA SER A 98 -17.91 -9.30 -0.97
C SER A 98 -17.22 -7.98 -1.32
N ARG A 99 -17.93 -7.02 -1.94
CA ARG A 99 -17.41 -5.68 -2.20
C ARG A 99 -17.10 -4.91 -0.92
N THR A 100 -17.93 -5.04 0.12
CA THR A 100 -17.61 -4.43 1.44
C THR A 100 -16.35 -5.02 2.08
N LEU A 101 -16.07 -6.31 1.86
CA LEU A 101 -14.83 -6.93 2.33
C LEU A 101 -13.63 -6.49 1.48
N ALA A 102 -13.79 -6.42 0.16
CA ALA A 102 -12.75 -5.95 -0.75
C ALA A 102 -12.26 -4.53 -0.38
N PHE A 103 -13.21 -3.65 -0.06
CA PHE A 103 -12.94 -2.29 0.39
C PHE A 103 -12.02 -2.21 1.62
N VAL A 104 -12.20 -3.13 2.57
CA VAL A 104 -11.35 -3.19 3.77
C VAL A 104 -10.00 -3.84 3.47
N LEU A 105 -9.99 -4.93 2.70
CA LEU A 105 -8.77 -5.70 2.45
C LEU A 105 -7.73 -4.96 1.59
N ARG A 106 -8.18 -4.10 0.66
CA ARG A 106 -7.25 -3.31 -0.16
C ARG A 106 -6.42 -2.30 0.66
N ASP A 107 -6.89 -1.92 1.85
CA ASP A 107 -6.15 -1.02 2.74
C ASP A 107 -4.91 -1.69 3.34
N GLN A 108 -4.77 -3.01 3.25
CA GLN A 108 -3.87 -3.72 4.15
C GLN A 108 -2.39 -3.35 4.01
N LEU A 109 -1.97 -2.78 2.88
CA LEU A 109 -0.62 -2.25 2.73
C LEU A 109 -0.31 -1.13 3.73
N THR A 110 -1.30 -0.35 4.15
CA THR A 110 -1.15 0.70 5.17
C THR A 110 -0.78 0.14 6.54
N SER A 111 -1.22 -1.09 6.84
CA SER A 111 -0.80 -1.79 8.06
C SER A 111 0.72 -2.02 8.08
N VAL A 112 1.39 -2.17 6.93
CA VAL A 112 2.87 -2.24 6.87
C VAL A 112 3.49 -0.90 7.29
N VAL A 113 2.94 0.23 6.85
CA VAL A 113 3.41 1.57 7.24
C VAL A 113 3.25 1.81 8.74
N VAL A 114 2.12 1.39 9.32
CA VAL A 114 1.90 1.43 10.78
C VAL A 114 2.96 0.62 11.52
N GLN A 115 3.32 -0.56 11.00
CA GLN A 115 4.38 -1.38 11.59
C GLN A 115 5.78 -0.76 11.40
N CYS A 116 6.03 -0.04 10.31
CA CYS A 116 7.25 0.77 10.17
C CYS A 116 7.34 1.85 11.25
N ALA A 117 6.24 2.53 11.58
CA ALA A 117 6.19 3.51 12.67
C ALA A 117 6.51 2.87 14.03
N TYR A 118 6.05 1.63 14.28
CA TYR A 118 6.45 0.86 15.46
C TYR A 118 7.95 0.60 15.53
N LEU A 119 8.55 0.15 14.42
CA LEU A 119 9.98 -0.15 14.36
C LEU A 119 10.85 1.11 14.51
N VAL A 120 10.35 2.26 14.06
CA VAL A 120 11.04 3.56 14.14
C VAL A 120 10.93 4.20 15.52
N GLY A 121 9.71 4.27 16.08
CA GLY A 121 9.42 5.08 17.27
C GLY A 121 8.85 4.30 18.46
N GLY A 122 8.71 2.98 18.36
CA GLY A 122 8.13 2.12 19.39
C GLY A 122 6.60 2.15 19.43
N ARG A 123 6.04 1.43 20.42
CA ARG A 123 4.59 1.22 20.55
C ARG A 123 3.81 2.53 20.70
N ASP A 124 4.30 3.44 21.55
CA ASP A 124 3.60 4.68 21.85
C ASP A 124 3.55 5.61 20.63
N TRP A 125 4.62 5.62 19.83
CA TRP A 125 4.62 6.35 18.57
C TRP A 125 3.65 5.74 17.55
N MET A 126 3.69 4.42 17.36
CA MET A 126 2.74 3.72 16.50
C MET A 126 1.29 4.05 16.88
N GLN A 127 0.94 4.00 18.17
CA GLN A 127 -0.41 4.32 18.64
C GLN A 127 -0.81 5.75 18.31
N LYS A 128 0.13 6.70 18.41
CA LYS A 128 -0.11 8.11 18.10
C LYS A 128 -0.42 8.36 16.63
N VAL A 129 0.27 7.68 15.70
CA VAL A 129 0.17 7.97 14.25
C VAL A 129 -0.70 6.98 13.47
N SER A 130 -1.04 5.82 14.05
CA SER A 130 -1.70 4.73 13.31
C SER A 130 -3.07 5.09 12.72
N GLU A 131 -3.86 5.91 13.42
CA GLU A 131 -5.16 6.38 12.91
C GLU A 131 -4.98 7.32 11.71
N GLU A 132 -4.05 8.27 11.82
CA GLU A 132 -3.73 9.22 10.75
C GLU A 132 -3.21 8.50 9.49
N VAL A 133 -2.38 7.47 9.65
CA VAL A 133 -1.92 6.62 8.54
C VAL A 133 -3.09 6.00 7.78
N ARG A 134 -4.08 5.44 8.48
CA ARG A 134 -5.25 4.84 7.81
C ARG A 134 -6.06 5.87 7.05
N LEU A 135 -6.33 7.01 7.68
CA LEU A 135 -7.11 8.08 7.07
C LEU A 135 -6.40 8.74 5.88
N HIS A 136 -5.07 8.77 5.88
CA HIS A 136 -4.30 9.37 4.79
C HIS A 136 -4.37 8.54 3.50
N PHE A 137 -4.25 7.21 3.63
CA PHE A 137 -4.24 6.30 2.49
C PHE A 137 -5.63 5.83 2.05
N HIS A 138 -6.63 5.91 2.93
CA HIS A 138 -8.00 5.48 2.67
C HIS A 138 -9.00 6.63 2.86
N GLU A 139 -9.17 7.44 1.82
CA GLU A 139 -10.04 8.64 1.86
C GLU A 139 -11.46 8.39 1.32
N ASP A 140 -11.65 7.34 0.52
CA ASP A 140 -12.94 7.11 -0.13
C ASP A 140 -13.93 6.53 0.87
N ALA A 141 -15.13 7.12 0.95
CA ALA A 141 -16.19 6.50 1.74
C ALA A 141 -16.63 5.19 1.06
N LEU A 142 -16.98 4.18 1.88
CA LEU A 142 -17.48 2.91 1.37
C LEU A 142 -18.64 3.09 0.37
N GLN A 143 -19.51 4.06 0.61
CA GLN A 143 -20.65 4.31 -0.26
C GLN A 143 -20.22 4.81 -1.64
N ASP A 144 -19.21 5.67 -1.72
CA ASP A 144 -18.71 6.22 -2.97
C ASP A 144 -18.04 5.12 -3.80
N TYR A 145 -17.18 4.31 -3.17
CA TYR A 145 -16.61 3.12 -3.77
C TYR A 145 -17.67 2.16 -4.34
N LEU A 146 -18.74 1.89 -3.59
CA LEU A 146 -19.83 1.02 -4.07
C LEU A 146 -20.57 1.62 -5.28
N ASN A 147 -20.80 2.93 -5.26
CA ASN A 147 -21.46 3.64 -6.36
C ASN A 147 -20.62 3.62 -7.66
N GLU A 148 -19.30 3.75 -7.53
CA GLU A 148 -18.35 3.68 -8.66
C GLU A 148 -18.41 2.32 -9.35
N LEU A 149 -18.43 1.23 -8.57
CA LEU A 149 -18.55 -0.12 -9.11
C LEU A 149 -19.88 -0.39 -9.80
N ASP A 150 -20.97 0.21 -9.32
CA ASP A 150 -22.31 0.04 -9.89
C ASP A 150 -22.50 0.87 -11.18
N THR A 151 -21.82 2.01 -11.28
CA THR A 151 -21.88 2.88 -12.47
C THR A 151 -20.89 2.46 -13.56
N GLY A 152 -20.03 1.46 -13.31
CA GLY A 152 -18.97 1.06 -14.23
C GLY A 152 -17.87 2.13 -14.39
N ARG A 153 -17.89 3.15 -13.53
CA ARG A 153 -16.85 4.16 -13.40
C ARG A 153 -16.01 3.79 -12.18
N ALA A 154 -15.34 2.65 -12.23
CA ALA A 154 -14.22 2.45 -11.32
C ALA A 154 -13.20 3.52 -11.68
N THR A 155 -13.13 4.57 -10.85
CA THR A 155 -12.18 5.66 -11.05
C THR A 155 -10.82 5.12 -10.62
N VAL A 156 -10.03 4.73 -11.61
CA VAL A 156 -8.60 5.07 -11.77
C VAL A 156 -7.87 5.25 -10.45
#